data_AF-A0A3B9HQV9-F1
#
_entry.id   AF-A0A3B9HQV9-F1
#
_cell.length_a   1.000
_cell.length_b   1.000
_cell.length_c   1.000
_cell.angle_alpha   90.00
_cell.angle_beta   90.00
_cell.angle_gamma   90.00
#
_symmetry.space_group_name_H-M   'P 1'
#
loop_
_entity.id
_entity.type
_entity.pdbx_description
1 polymer ?
#
loop_
_entity_poly.entity_id
_entity_poly.type
_entity_poly.pdbx_seq_one_letter_code
_entity_poly.pdbx_strand_id
1 'polypeptide(L)' 'MFKIEPYLPEIEKICKRYDARSLTLFGSALGDEFDPENSDLDFLLELYGFHKGLKRYLAIKAELEQLLQK' A
#
# COMPACT_ATOMS: atom_id res chain seq x y z
N MET A 1 13.30 8.66 -5.55
CA MET A 1 12.39 8.45 -4.40
C MET A 1 10.96 8.76 -4.80
N PHE A 2 10.02 7.84 -4.53
CA PHE A 2 8.60 8.00 -4.80
C PHE A 2 7.94 9.00 -3.85
N LYS A 3 6.98 9.80 -4.35
CA LYS A 3 6.23 10.78 -3.57
C LYS A 3 4.89 10.21 -3.12
N ILE A 4 4.87 9.57 -1.95
CA ILE A 4 3.68 8.93 -1.39
C ILE A 4 2.73 9.92 -0.72
N GLU A 5 3.22 11.10 -0.31
CA GLU A 5 2.52 12.07 0.53
C GLU A 5 1.13 12.47 0.00
N PRO A 6 0.93 12.72 -1.30
CA PRO A 6 -0.38 13.07 -1.85
C PRO A 6 -1.43 11.96 -1.70
N TYR A 7 -1.01 10.70 -1.59
CA TYR A 7 -1.90 9.54 -1.55
C TYR A 7 -2.26 9.11 -0.12
N LEU A 8 -1.54 9.60 0.89
CA LEU A 8 -1.73 9.22 2.29
C LEU A 8 -3.19 9.30 2.77
N PRO A 9 -3.98 10.36 2.45
CA PRO A 9 -5.37 10.44 2.89
C PRO A 9 -6.26 9.29 2.38
N GLU A 10 -6.07 8.86 1.14
CA GLU A 10 -6.83 7.75 0.56
C GLU A 10 -6.29 6.40 1.03
N ILE A 11 -4.97 6.24 1.15
CA ILE A 11 -4.34 5.05 1.73
C ILE A 11 -4.84 4.81 3.16
N GLU A 12 -4.94 5.86 3.98
CA GLU A 12 -5.50 5.75 5.33
C GLU A 12 -6.96 5.29 5.31
N LYS A 13 -7.78 5.77 4.36
CA LYS A 13 -9.17 5.33 4.22
C LYS A 13 -9.26 3.85 3.84
N ILE A 14 -8.42 3.39 2.92
CA ILE A 14 -8.31 1.98 2.53
C ILE A 14 -7.93 1.14 3.76
N CYS A 15 -6.88 1.53 4.47
CA CYS A 15 -6.41 0.83 5.68
C CYS A 15 -7.51 0.72 6.75
N LYS A 16 -8.21 1.83 7.04
CA LYS A 16 -9.32 1.86 8.01
C LYS A 16 -10.49 1.00 7.57
N ARG A 17 -10.85 0.98 6.27
CA ARG A 17 -11.96 0.19 5.72
C ARG A 17 -11.76 -1.32 5.90
N TYR A 18 -10.50 -1.77 5.86
CA TYR A 18 -10.14 -3.18 5.85
C TYR A 18 -9.41 -3.64 7.12
N ASP A 19 -9.49 -2.87 8.22
CA ASP A 19 -8.84 -3.15 9.50
C ASP A 19 -7.34 -3.49 9.37
N ALA A 20 -6.63 -2.73 8.54
CA ALA A 20 -5.17 -2.78 8.53
C ALA A 20 -4.63 -2.18 9.83
N ARG A 21 -3.70 -2.91 10.47
CA ARG A 21 -2.97 -2.45 11.64
C ARG A 21 -1.86 -1.49 11.26
N SER A 22 -1.12 -1.81 10.20
CA SER A 22 -0.05 -0.98 9.67
C SER A 22 0.11 -1.25 8.17
N LEU A 23 0.54 -0.24 7.44
CA LEU A 23 0.99 -0.35 6.07
C LEU A 23 2.30 0.42 5.95
N THR A 24 3.40 -0.29 5.70
CA THR A 24 4.75 0.28 5.68
C THR A 24 5.30 0.21 4.27
N LEU A 25 5.64 1.36 3.69
CA LEU A 25 6.37 1.44 2.42
C LEU A 25 7.85 1.11 2.67
N PHE A 26 8.42 0.24 1.85
CA PHE A 26 9.84 -0.09 1.91
C PHE A 26 10.42 -0.29 0.50
N GLY A 27 11.71 -0.66 0.44
CA GLY A 27 12.36 -1.01 -0.82
C GLY A 27 12.79 0.20 -1.65
N SER A 28 12.83 0.01 -2.97
CA SER A 28 13.41 0.96 -3.94
C SER A 28 12.71 2.32 -3.91
N ALA A 29 11.41 2.36 -3.58
CA ALA A 29 10.61 3.57 -3.47
C ALA A 29 11.21 4.65 -2.56
N LEU A 30 12.01 4.25 -1.56
CA LEU A 30 12.67 5.17 -0.61
C LEU A 30 13.99 5.75 -1.14
N GLY A 31 14.56 5.18 -2.20
CA GLY A 31 15.87 5.54 -2.74
C GLY A 31 15.82 6.31 -4.06
N ASP A 32 16.99 6.68 -4.56
CA ASP A 32 17.13 7.42 -5.83
C ASP A 32 17.02 6.52 -7.07
N GLU A 33 17.13 5.20 -6.91
CA GLU A 33 17.00 4.22 -7.99
C GLU A 33 15.55 3.94 -8.40
N PHE A 34 14.56 4.54 -7.72
CA PHE A 34 13.16 4.35 -8.05
C PHE A 34 12.84 4.96 -9.43
N ASP A 35 12.44 4.10 -10.37
CA ASP A 35 11.92 4.47 -11.68
C ASP A 35 10.38 4.60 -11.61
N PRO A 36 9.80 5.81 -11.74
CA PRO A 36 8.36 6.01 -11.69
C PRO A 36 7.56 5.24 -12.73
N GLU A 37 8.17 4.86 -13.85
CA GLU A 37 7.49 4.12 -14.91
C GLU A 37 7.59 2.60 -14.67
N ASN A 38 8.78 2.11 -14.30
CA ASN A 38 9.07 0.67 -14.30
C ASN A 38 9.21 0.01 -12.92
N SER A 39 9.37 0.78 -11.85
CA SER A 39 9.49 0.21 -10.49
C SER A 39 8.12 -0.04 -9.86
N ASP A 40 8.01 -1.18 -9.18
CA ASP A 40 6.88 -1.53 -8.32
C ASP A 40 6.97 -0.81 -6.96
N LEU A 41 5.88 -0.83 -6.19
CA LEU A 41 5.85 -0.31 -4.82
C LEU A 41 5.68 -1.46 -3.82
N ASP A 42 6.66 -1.64 -2.96
CA ASP A 42 6.67 -2.70 -1.97
C ASP A 42 6.09 -2.25 -0.63
N PHE A 43 5.06 -2.96 -0.17
CA PHE A 43 4.40 -2.69 1.10
C PHE A 43 4.39 -3.91 2.02
N LEU A 44 4.66 -3.65 3.30
CA LEU A 44 4.41 -4.61 4.38
C LEU A 44 3.05 -4.26 4.99
N LEU A 45 2.10 -5.19 4.90
CA LEU A 45 0.77 -5.06 5.47
C LEU A 45 0.63 -5.94 6.72
N GLU A 46 0.24 -5.33 7.83
CA GLU A 46 -0.25 -6.05 9.00
C GLU A 46 -1.76 -5.84 9.13
N LEU A 47 -2.50 -6.91 9.43
CA LEU A 47 -3.96 -6.86 9.64
C LEU A 47 -4.31 -7.09 11.12
N TYR A 48 -5.39 -6.47 11.59
CA TYR A 48 -5.98 -6.85 12.86
C TYR A 48 -6.70 -8.20 12.74
N GLY A 49 -6.21 -9.20 13.47
CA GLY A 49 -6.79 -10.54 13.50
C GLY A 49 -6.77 -11.27 12.15
N PHE A 50 -7.35 -12.47 12.11
CA PHE A 50 -7.30 -13.35 10.93
C PHE A 50 -8.63 -13.45 10.17
N HIS A 51 -9.72 -12.87 10.69
CA HIS A 51 -11.04 -13.00 10.10
C HIS A 51 -11.08 -12.41 8.70
N LYS A 52 -11.41 -13.24 7.69
CA LYS A 52 -11.39 -12.87 6.26
C LYS A 52 -10.04 -12.25 5.83
N GLY A 53 -8.92 -12.65 6.46
CA GLY A 53 -7.60 -12.07 6.23
C GLY A 53 -7.19 -12.01 4.76
N LEU A 54 -7.28 -13.13 4.04
CA LEU A 54 -6.96 -13.19 2.61
C LEU A 54 -7.85 -12.26 1.77
N LYS A 55 -9.16 -12.20 2.05
CA LYS A 55 -10.08 -11.32 1.33
C LYS A 55 -9.73 -9.85 1.56
N ARG A 56 -9.41 -9.46 2.79
CA ARG A 56 -8.99 -8.09 3.13
C ARG A 56 -7.66 -7.74 2.49
N TYR A 57 -6.68 -8.65 2.52
CA TYR A 57 -5.40 -8.50 1.83
C TYR A 57 -5.61 -8.23 0.32
N LEU A 58 -6.39 -9.06 -0.36
CA LEU A 58 -6.66 -8.90 -1.79
C LEU A 58 -7.38 -7.58 -2.10
N ALA A 59 -8.31 -7.16 -1.24
CA ALA A 59 -9.03 -5.90 -1.41
C ALA A 59 -8.13 -4.67 -1.21
N ILE A 60 -7.29 -4.66 -0.17
CA ILE A 60 -6.31 -3.59 0.06
C ILE A 60 -5.34 -3.51 -1.13
N LYS A 61 -4.78 -4.65 -1.56
CA LYS A 61 -3.87 -4.70 -2.71
C LYS A 61 -4.52 -4.07 -3.95
N ALA A 62 -5.71 -4.52 -4.32
CA ALA A 62 -6.39 -4.02 -5.52
C ALA A 62 -6.72 -2.52 -5.45
N GLU A 63 -7.15 -2.00 -4.30
CA GLU A 63 -7.41 -0.55 -4.16
C GLU A 63 -6.12 0.27 -4.17
N LEU A 64 -5.01 -0.24 -3.64
CA LEU A 64 -3.70 0.43 -3.73
C LEU A 64 -3.19 0.48 -5.16
N GLU A 65 -3.27 -0.63 -5.91
CA GLU A 65 -2.88 -0.68 -7.33
C GLU A 65 -3.69 0.33 -8.16
N GLN A 66 -5.01 0.40 -7.91
CA GLN A 66 -5.88 1.37 -8.57
C GLN A 66 -5.53 2.83 -8.21
N LEU A 67 -5.25 3.11 -6.93
CA LEU A 67 -4.93 4.45 -6.45
C LEU A 67 -3.58 4.95 -6.97
N LEU A 68 -2.58 4.07 -6.97
CA LEU A 68 -1.18 4.39 -7.27
C LEU A 68 -0.83 4.20 -8.75
N GLN A 69 -1.71 3.55 -9.53
CA GLN A 69 -1.49 3.21 -10.94
C GLN A 69 -0.25 2.34 -11.12
N LYS A 70 -0.08 1.38 -10.21
CA LYS A 70 1.01 0.42 -10.14
C LYS A 70 0.47 -0.99 -9.95
#